data_AF-A0A1B9F936-F1
#
_entry.id   AF-A0A1B9F936-F1
#
_cell.length_a   1.000
_cell.length_b   1.000
_cell.length_c   1.000
_cell.angle_alpha   90.00
_cell.angle_beta   90.00
_cell.angle_gamma   90.00
#
_symmetry.space_group_name_H-M   'P 1'
#
loop_
_entity.id
_entity.type
_entity.pdbx_description
1 polymer ?
#
loop_
_entity_poly.entity_id
_entity_poly.type
_entity_poly.pdbx_seq_one_letter_code
_entity_poly.pdbx_strand_id
1 'polypeptide(L)' 'MDVNINRHDRSAHIDFRGLNESQQRAVFFDEARPLVVIAGPGTGKTKVLAHRVVYLLCQKNIPPKTFLP' A
#
# COMPACT_ATOMS: atom_id res chain seq x y z
N MET A 1 12.57 -22.58 11.03
CA MET A 1 11.96 -21.72 12.06
C MET A 1 10.59 -21.34 11.54
N ASP A 2 9.59 -22.05 12.02
CA ASP A 2 8.23 -22.02 11.51
C ASP A 2 7.58 -20.65 11.75
N VAL A 3 7.21 -19.97 10.66
CA VAL A 3 6.47 -18.71 10.73
C VAL A 3 5.00 -19.05 11.00
N ASN A 4 4.66 -19.15 12.27
CA ASN A 4 3.27 -19.25 12.72
C ASN A 4 2.63 -17.85 12.71
N ILE A 5 1.90 -17.53 11.64
CA ILE A 5 1.20 -16.24 11.48
C ILE A 5 -0.06 -16.25 12.34
N ASN A 6 0.09 -15.95 13.64
CA ASN A 6 -1.04 -15.68 14.54
C ASN A 6 -1.75 -14.40 14.07
N ARG A 7 -3.00 -14.53 13.62
CA ARG A 7 -3.85 -13.47 13.06
C ARG A 7 -4.31 -12.39 14.05
N HIS A 8 -3.67 -12.27 15.22
CA HIS A 8 -4.16 -11.47 16.35
C HIS A 8 -3.32 -10.23 16.69
N ASP A 9 -2.16 -10.00 16.08
CA ASP A 9 -1.43 -8.74 16.25
C ASP A 9 -1.71 -7.78 15.09
N ARG A 10 -2.77 -6.96 15.22
CA ARG A 10 -3.14 -5.94 14.24
C ARG A 10 -2.39 -4.61 14.43
N SER A 11 -1.37 -4.55 15.27
CA SER A 11 -0.57 -3.34 15.49
C SER A 11 0.67 -3.30 14.59
N ALA A 12 0.52 -3.62 13.31
CA ALA A 12 1.58 -3.35 12.34
C ALA A 12 1.72 -1.82 12.20
N HIS A 13 2.74 -1.24 12.81
CA HIS A 13 3.07 0.17 12.64
C HIS A 13 3.60 0.38 11.21
N ILE A 14 2.72 0.71 10.27
CA ILE A 14 3.09 0.94 8.88
C ILE A 14 3.75 2.31 8.76
N ASP A 15 5.04 2.31 8.42
CA ASP A 15 5.80 3.53 8.22
C ASP A 15 5.72 4.02 6.76
N PHE A 16 5.16 5.21 6.55
CA PHE A 16 5.08 5.89 5.25
C PHE A 16 6.09 7.04 5.09
N ARG A 17 6.94 7.31 6.10
CA ARG A 17 7.89 8.44 6.09
C ARG A 17 8.95 8.36 4.98
N GLY A 18 9.18 7.16 4.44
CA GLY A 18 10.10 6.92 3.32
C GLY A 18 9.54 7.29 1.93
N LEU A 19 8.35 7.90 1.87
CA LEU A 19 7.71 8.37 0.63
C LEU A 19 7.80 9.89 0.54
N ASN A 20 8.12 10.41 -0.64
CA ASN A 20 7.96 11.84 -0.92
C ASN A 20 6.48 12.22 -1.08
N GLU A 21 6.18 13.51 -1.19
CA GLU A 21 4.79 13.99 -1.25
C GLU A 21 4.00 13.43 -2.44
N SER A 22 4.59 13.32 -3.63
CA SER A 22 3.86 12.81 -4.81
C SER A 22 3.57 11.32 -4.67
N GLN A 23 4.50 10.56 -4.10
CA GLN A 23 4.31 9.15 -3.76
C GLN A 23 3.24 8.98 -2.68
N GLN A 24 3.22 9.81 -1.64
CA GLN A 24 2.18 9.79 -0.61
C GLN A 24 0.80 10.09 -1.22
N ARG A 25 0.70 11.12 -2.09
CA ARG A 25 -0.55 11.41 -2.82
C ARG A 25 -1.03 10.20 -3.62
N ALA A 26 -0.13 9.48 -4.29
CA ALA A 26 -0.49 8.27 -5.02
C ALA A 26 -0.90 7.12 -4.10
N VAL A 27 -0.27 6.96 -2.93
CA VAL A 27 -0.63 5.92 -1.94
C VAL A 27 -1.99 6.19 -1.32
N PHE A 28 -2.28 7.44 -0.94
CA PHE A 28 -3.49 7.82 -0.22
C PHE A 28 -4.65 8.28 -1.11
N PHE A 29 -4.47 8.29 -2.44
CA PHE A 29 -5.52 8.63 -3.39
C PHE A 29 -6.75 7.74 -3.21
N ASP A 30 -7.92 8.37 -3.33
CA ASP A 30 -9.25 7.76 -3.22
C ASP A 30 -9.37 6.46 -4.03
N GLU A 31 -9.67 5.36 -3.35
CA GLU A 31 -9.84 4.04 -3.93
C GLU A 31 -11.09 3.90 -4.82
N ALA A 32 -12.08 4.78 -4.67
CA ALA A 32 -13.31 4.77 -5.47
C ALA A 32 -13.10 5.34 -6.89
N ARG A 33 -11.92 5.87 -7.20
CA ARG A 33 -11.62 6.54 -8.47
C ARG A 33 -10.38 5.96 -9.15
N PRO A 34 -10.36 5.88 -10.49
CA PRO A 34 -9.16 5.50 -11.22
C PRO A 34 -8.02 6.48 -10.96
N LEU A 35 -6.82 5.96 -10.74
CA LEU A 35 -5.58 6.73 -10.58
C LEU A 35 -4.59 6.37 -11.68
N VAL A 36 -4.05 7.39 -12.35
CA VAL A 36 -2.91 7.26 -13.26
C VAL A 36 -1.68 7.90 -12.62
N VAL A 37 -0.61 7.12 -12.51
CA VAL A 37 0.68 7.59 -12.00
C VAL A 37 1.71 7.52 -13.13
N ILE A 38 2.21 8.68 -13.56
CA ILE A 38 3.29 8.77 -14.55
C ILE A 38 4.61 8.90 -13.80
N ALA A 39 5.55 7.98 -14.05
CA ALA A 39 6.79 7.91 -13.30
C ALA A 39 7.96 7.37 -14.14
N GLY A 40 9.11 8.06 -14.09
CA GLY A 40 10.32 7.66 -14.81
C GLY A 40 11.04 6.45 -14.19
N PRO A 41 12.13 5.95 -14.79
CA PRO A 41 13.01 4.93 -14.20
C PRO A 41 13.53 5.36 -12.81
N GLY A 42 13.75 4.41 -11.89
CA GLY A 42 14.32 4.68 -10.56
C GLY A 42 13.47 5.45 -9.55
N THR A 43 12.30 5.98 -9.95
CA THR A 43 11.43 6.84 -9.11
C THR A 43 10.64 6.12 -8.00
N GLY A 44 10.87 4.83 -7.79
CA GLY A 44 10.21 4.07 -6.72
C GLY A 44 8.80 3.58 -7.01
N LYS A 45 8.44 3.32 -8.28
CA LYS A 45 7.13 2.76 -8.70
C LYS A 45 6.68 1.56 -7.86
N THR A 46 7.56 0.58 -7.69
CA THR A 46 7.29 -0.63 -6.89
C THR A 46 7.05 -0.29 -5.41
N LYS A 47 7.79 0.68 -4.86
CA LYS A 47 7.60 1.16 -3.49
C LYS A 47 6.21 1.78 -3.34
N VAL A 48 5.79 2.65 -4.26
CA VAL A 48 4.45 3.25 -4.26
C VAL A 48 3.35 2.19 -4.31
N LEU A 49 3.45 1.22 -5.23
CA LEU A 49 2.46 0.15 -5.35
C LEU A 49 2.37 -0.71 -4.09
N ALA A 50 3.52 -1.11 -3.51
CA ALA A 50 3.56 -1.89 -2.29
C ALA A 50 2.92 -1.14 -1.10
N HIS A 51 3.30 0.12 -0.88
CA HIS A 51 2.70 0.93 0.17
C HIS A 51 1.21 1.18 -0.05
N ARG A 52 0.76 1.35 -1.31
CA ARG A 52 -0.67 1.48 -1.63
C ARG A 52 -1.44 0.22 -1.27
N VAL A 53 -0.94 -0.97 -1.60
CA VAL A 53 -1.58 -2.23 -1.20
C VAL A 53 -1.67 -2.35 0.31
N VAL A 54 -0.58 -2.05 1.03
CA VAL A 54 -0.57 -2.07 2.51
C VAL A 54 -1.58 -1.08 3.10
N TYR A 55 -1.65 0.14 2.57
CA TYR A 55 -2.64 1.14 2.98
C TYR A 55 -4.07 0.64 2.78
N LEU A 56 -4.38 0.08 1.61
CA LEU A 56 -5.71 -0.42 1.28
C LEU A 56 -6.11 -1.62 2.16
N LEU A 57 -5.16 -2.51 2.48
CA LEU A 57 -5.39 -3.65 3.36
C LEU A 57 -5.60 -3.24 4.82
N CYS A 58 -4.69 -2.42 5.37
CA CYS A 58 -4.60 -2.22 6.80
C CYS A 58 -5.38 -1.01 7.30
N GLN A 59 -5.48 0.06 6.49
CA GLN A 59 -6.21 1.28 6.86
C GLN A 59 -7.60 1.31 6.24
N LYS A 60 -7.74 0.90 4.97
CA LYS A 60 -9.06 0.83 4.31
C LYS A 60 -9.80 -0.49 4.49
N ASN A 61 -9.17 -1.49 5.11
CA ASN A 61 -9.75 -2.82 5.36
C ASN A 61 -10.30 -3.48 4.08
N ILE A 62 -9.73 -3.19 2.91
CA ILE A 62 -10.12 -3.83 1.65
C ILE A 62 -9.62 -5.28 1.67
N PRO A 63 -10.48 -6.28 1.44
CA PRO A 63 -10.05 -7.68 1.42
C PRO A 63 -9.01 -7.96 0.32
N PRO A 64 -7.99 -8.80 0.57
CA PRO A 64 -6.99 -9.18 -0.44
C PRO A 64 -7.58 -9.73 -1.74
N LYS A 65 -8.71 -10.45 -1.65
CA LYS A 65 -9.43 -11.02 -2.79
C LYS A 65 -10.03 -10.00 -3.76
N THR A 66 -9.97 -8.70 -3.44
CA THR A 66 -10.53 -7.62 -4.26
C THR A 66 -9.51 -7.05 -5.25
N PHE A 67 -8.20 -7.28 -5.07
CA PHE A 67 -7.17 -6.58 -5.86
C PHE A 67 -6.95 -7.15 -7.26
N LEU A 68 -7.14 -8.45 -7.44
CA LEU A 68 -6.96 -9.13 -8.72
C LEU A 68 -8.16 -10.07 -8.92
N PRO A 69 -8.76 -10.11 -10.12
CA PRO A 69 -9.83 -11.05 -10.47
C PRO A 69 -9.33 -12.50 -10.54
#